data_AF-A0A2R6GPC9-F1
#
_entry.id   AF-A0A2R6GPC9-F1
#
_cell.length_a   1.000
_cell.length_b   1.000
_cell.length_c   1.000
_cell.angle_alpha   90.00
_cell.angle_beta   90.00
_cell.angle_gamma   90.00
#
_symmetry.space_group_name_H-M   'P 1'
#
loop_
_entity.id
_entity.type
_entity.pdbx_description
1 polymer ?
#
loop_
_entity_poly.entity_id
_entity_poly.type
_entity_poly.pdbx_seq_one_letter_code
_entity_poly.pdbx_strand_id
1 'polypeptide(L)' 'MTDDGPDPDAEKREFLREIADELRGDSGESEQVAALLYRVSDVYDEDEETDPRDVYVNMRTILRVRERTQETPDPEGV' A
#
# COMPACT_ATOMS: atom_id res chain seq x y z
N MET A 1 27.41 15.74 -17.95
CA MET A 1 27.20 16.09 -16.53
C MET A 1 26.44 14.91 -15.98
N THR A 2 27.09 14.09 -15.16
CA THR A 2 26.40 12.99 -14.48
C THR A 2 25.52 13.64 -13.43
N ASP A 3 24.22 13.38 -13.50
CA ASP A 3 23.27 13.76 -12.47
C ASP A 3 23.66 12.94 -11.23
N ASP A 4 24.43 13.54 -10.31
CA ASP A 4 24.96 12.92 -9.08
C ASP A 4 23.98 13.11 -7.92
N GLY A 5 22.71 13.40 -8.25
CA GLY A 5 21.62 13.46 -7.27
C GLY A 5 21.27 12.07 -6.76
N PRO A 6 20.64 11.97 -5.57
CA PRO A 6 20.10 10.70 -5.12
C PRO A 6 19.13 10.16 -6.19
N ASP A 7 19.17 8.85 -6.40
CA ASP A 7 18.26 8.20 -7.32
C ASP A 7 16.81 8.56 -6.94
N PRO A 8 16.04 9.20 -7.85
CA PRO A 8 14.67 9.61 -7.55
C PRO A 8 13.76 8.44 -7.19
N ASP A 9 14.08 7.22 -7.58
CA ASP A 9 13.33 6.02 -7.20
C ASP A 9 13.73 5.54 -5.79
N ALA A 10 15.01 5.65 -5.41
CA ALA A 10 15.45 5.41 -4.04
C ALA A 10 14.80 6.40 -3.04
N GLU A 11 14.69 7.68 -3.41
CA GLU A 11 14.01 8.72 -2.59
C GLU A 11 12.52 8.39 -2.41
N LYS A 12 11.82 7.99 -3.48
CA LYS A 12 10.42 7.57 -3.39
C LYS A 12 10.24 6.33 -2.52
N ARG A 13 11.13 5.34 -2.65
CA ARG A 13 11.10 4.12 -1.83
C ARG A 13 11.22 4.46 -0.35
N GLU A 14 12.20 5.29 0.01
CA GLU A 14 12.44 5.69 1.40
C GLU A 14 11.25 6.44 1.98
N PHE A 15 10.72 7.42 1.24
CA PHE A 15 9.57 8.21 1.68
C PHE A 15 8.31 7.35 1.93
N LEU A 16 8.04 6.38 1.06
CA LEU A 16 6.91 5.46 1.24
C LEU A 16 7.07 4.58 2.47
N ARG A 17 8.30 4.16 2.79
CA ARG A 17 8.61 3.36 3.98
C ARG A 17 8.52 4.18 5.26
N GLU A 18 8.96 5.44 5.23
CA GLU A 18 8.79 6.39 6.34
C GLU A 18 7.32 6.54 6.73
N ILE A 19 6.44 6.84 5.76
CA ILE A 19 5.00 6.95 6.01
C ILE A 19 4.42 5.62 6.50
N ALA A 20 4.86 4.49 5.94
CA ALA A 20 4.41 3.17 6.37
C ALA A 20 4.75 2.89 7.85
N ASP A 21 5.95 3.30 8.28
CA ASP A 21 6.38 3.17 9.67
C ASP A 21 5.60 4.10 10.61
N GLU A 22 5.28 5.32 10.17
CA GLU A 22 4.45 6.25 10.94
C GLU A 22 3.04 5.70 11.20
N LEU A 23 2.45 4.98 10.23
CA LEU A 23 1.09 4.44 10.34
C LEU A 23 1.00 3.15 11.17
N ARG A 24 2.12 2.55 11.53
CA ARG A 24 2.17 1.23 12.15
C ARG A 24 1.70 1.30 13.61
N GLY A 25 0.78 0.43 14.00
CA GLY A 25 0.25 0.39 15.37
C GLY A 25 -0.86 1.39 15.72
N ASP A 26 -1.23 2.30 14.82
CA ASP A 26 -2.32 3.26 15.07
C ASP A 26 -3.71 2.60 15.05
N SER A 27 -3.93 1.61 14.18
CA SER A 27 -5.14 0.81 14.12
C SER A 27 -4.94 -0.41 13.21
N GLY A 28 -5.85 -1.38 13.26
CA GLY A 28 -5.83 -2.50 12.31
C GLY A 28 -6.04 -2.08 10.85
N GLU A 29 -6.64 -0.91 10.60
CA GLU A 29 -6.74 -0.33 9.25
C GLU A 29 -5.43 0.37 8.84
N SER A 30 -4.81 1.12 9.76
CA SER A 30 -3.51 1.76 9.54
C SER A 30 -2.41 0.73 9.26
N GLU A 31 -2.43 -0.41 9.96
CA GLU A 31 -1.50 -1.54 9.72
C GLU A 31 -1.63 -2.10 8.30
N GLN A 32 -2.86 -2.18 7.76
CA GLN A 32 -3.10 -2.63 6.38
C GLN A 32 -2.59 -1.61 5.36
N VAL A 33 -2.73 -0.31 5.65
CA VAL A 33 -2.21 0.76 4.79
C VAL A 33 -0.68 0.77 4.83
N ALA A 34 -0.06 0.61 6.00
CA ALA A 34 1.38 0.47 6.15
C ALA A 34 1.93 -0.70 5.31
N ALA A 35 1.31 -1.88 5.41
CA ALA A 35 1.70 -3.05 4.63
C ALA A 35 1.58 -2.83 3.11
N LEU A 36 0.58 -2.07 2.66
CA LEU A 36 0.43 -1.70 1.25
C LEU A 36 1.55 -0.77 0.79
N LEU A 37 1.87 0.27 1.57
CA LEU A 37 2.92 1.23 1.25
C LEU A 37 4.28 0.57 1.13
N TYR A 38 4.60 -0.37 2.02
CA TYR A 38 5.80 -1.21 1.90
C TYR A 38 5.85 -1.94 0.56
N ARG A 39 4.76 -2.61 0.17
CA ARG A 39 4.70 -3.35 -1.10
C ARG A 39 4.77 -2.46 -2.34
N VAL A 40 4.27 -1.22 -2.26
CA VAL A 40 4.41 -0.23 -3.33
C VAL A 40 5.85 0.27 -3.40
N SER A 41 6.53 0.42 -2.25
CA SER A 41 7.93 0.87 -2.20
C SER A 41 8.86 -0.07 -2.96
N ASP A 42 8.59 -1.37 -2.96
CA ASP A 42 9.38 -2.39 -3.64
C ASP A 42 9.34 -2.27 -5.18
N VAL A 43 8.39 -1.50 -5.74
CA VAL A 43 8.35 -1.18 -7.18
C VAL A 43 9.48 -0.22 -7.58
N TYR A 44 9.95 0.58 -6.63
CA TYR A 44 11.03 1.55 -6.84
C TYR A 44 12.41 0.96 -6.49
N ASP A 45 12.48 -0.33 -6.15
CA ASP A 45 13.73 -1.02 -5.88
C ASP A 45 14.22 -1.73 -7.15
N GLU A 46 15.34 -1.26 -7.71
CA GLU A 46 15.89 -1.78 -8.97
C GLU A 46 16.37 -3.23 -8.86
N ASP A 47 16.69 -3.68 -7.65
CA ASP A 47 17.12 -5.05 -7.34
C ASP A 47 15.94 -6.01 -7.13
N GLU A 48 14.71 -5.48 -7.03
CA GLU A 48 13.50 -6.27 -6.76
C GLU A 48 12.68 -6.44 -8.07
N GLU A 49 12.42 -7.68 -8.48
CA GLU A 49 11.53 -7.97 -9.61
C GLU A 49 10.04 -7.79 -9.21
N THR A 50 9.62 -6.56 -8.95
CA THR A 50 8.22 -6.23 -8.64
C THR A 50 7.55 -5.53 -9.81
N ASP A 51 6.61 -6.20 -10.50
CA ASP A 51 5.83 -5.55 -11.55
C ASP A 51 4.78 -4.59 -10.92
N PRO A 52 4.78 -3.29 -11.29
CA PRO A 52 3.81 -2.30 -10.78
C PRO A 52 2.34 -2.72 -10.94
N ARG A 53 2.04 -3.55 -11.95
CA ARG A 53 0.71 -4.08 -12.22
C ARG A 53 0.26 -5.07 -11.14
N ASP A 54 1.16 -5.86 -10.58
CA ASP A 54 0.83 -6.83 -9.54
C ASP A 54 0.46 -6.14 -8.22
N VAL A 55 1.07 -5.00 -7.94
CA VAL A 55 0.71 -4.13 -6.80
C VAL A 55 -0.67 -3.50 -7.02
N TYR A 56 -0.93 -2.97 -8.22
CA TYR A 56 -2.23 -2.36 -8.57
C TYR A 56 -3.40 -3.36 -8.51
N VAL A 57 -3.21 -4.60 -8.97
CA VAL A 57 -4.25 -5.65 -8.94
C VAL A 57 -4.58 -6.08 -7.51
N ASN A 58 -3.58 -6.18 -6.63
CA ASN A 58 -3.80 -6.46 -5.21
C ASN A 58 -4.55 -5.33 -4.50
N MET A 59 -4.19 -4.06 -4.75
CA MET A 59 -4.88 -2.89 -4.21
C MET A 59 -6.36 -2.87 -4.60
N ARG A 60 -6.67 -3.11 -5.89
CA ARG A 60 -8.05 -3.15 -6.40
C ARG A 60 -8.90 -4.24 -5.73
N THR A 61 -8.28 -5.36 -5.41
CA THR A 61 -8.95 -6.49 -4.76
C THR A 61 -9.27 -6.16 -3.30
N ILE A 62 -8.33 -5.58 -2.56
CA ILE A 62 -8.52 -5.17 -1.15
C ILE A 62 -9.61 -4.10 -1.03
N LEU A 63 -9.59 -3.08 -1.90
CA LEU A 63 -10.61 -2.02 -1.90
C LEU A 63 -12.02 -2.56 -2.21
N ARG A 64 -12.13 -3.51 -3.13
CA ARG A 64 -13.43 -4.11 -3.52
C ARG A 64 -14.01 -5.03 -2.45
N VAL A 65 -13.18 -5.59 -1.57
CA VAL A 65 -13.67 -6.41 -0.43
C VAL A 65 -14.31 -5.53 0.65
N ARG A 66 -13.82 -4.30 0.88
CA ARG A 66 -14.41 -3.38 1.86
C ARG A 66 -15.82 -2.90 1.53
N GLU A 67 -16.19 -2.84 0.24
CA GLU A 67 -17.55 -2.46 -0.19
C GLU A 67 -18.60 -3.56 0.09
N ARG A 68 -18.22 -4.84 0.18
CA ARG A 68 -19.19 -5.95 0.35
C ARG A 68 -19.58 -6.25 1.79
N THR A 69 -18.88 -5.70 2.78
CA THR A 69 -19.13 -6.02 4.21
C THR A 69 -20.06 -5.02 4.90
N GLN A 70 -20.57 -4.00 4.20
CA GLN A 70 -21.53 -3.02 4.77
C GLN A 70 -23.00 -3.25 4.38
N GLU A 71 -23.34 -4.36 3.72
CA GLU A 71 -24.75 -4.67 3.40
C GLU A 71 -25.14 -6.05 3.95
N THR A 72 -25.32 -6.14 5.26
CA THR A 72 -26.28 -7.07 5.85
C THR A 72 -27.32 -6.24 6.59
N PRO A 73 -28.50 -5.97 5.98
CA PRO A 73 -29.62 -5.44 6.74
C PRO A 73 -30.04 -6.47 7.80
N ASP A 74 -30.18 -5.97 9.02
CA ASP A 74 -30.58 -6.67 10.23
C ASP A 74 -31.88 -7.48 10.00
N PRO A 75 -31.89 -8.81 10.19
CA PRO A 75 -33.06 -9.60 9.88
C PRO A 75 -34.00 -9.77 11.08
N GLU A 76 -34.41 -8.73 11.82
CA GLU A 76 -35.56 -8.86 12.74
C GLU A 76 -36.44 -7.60 12.80
N GLY A 77 -37.59 -7.69 12.12
CA GLY A 77 -38.68 -6.73 12.18
C GLY A 77 -39.99 -7.41 11.80
N VAL A 78 -40.38 -8.46 12.56
CA VAL A 78 -41.72 -9.08 12.50
C VAL A 78 -42.24 -9.28 13.91
#